data_AF-A0A348Z780-F1
#
_entry.id   AF-A0A348Z780-F1
#
_cell.length_a   1.000
_cell.length_b   1.000
_cell.length_c   1.000
_cell.angle_alpha   90.00
_cell.angle_beta   90.00
_cell.angle_gamma   90.00
#
_symmetry.space_group_name_H-M   'P 1'
#
loop_
_entity.id
_entity.type
_entity.pdbx_description
1 polymer ?
#
loop_
_entity_poly.entity_id
_entity_poly.type
_entity_poly.pdbx_seq_one_letter_code
_entity_poly.pdbx_strand_id
1 'polypeptide(L)'
;MNEFFYKGLANSFNGAYLDQDSEWIYYCNPLDDNAILYKIKKDMTDKIKLYNKKVSNITIYNDFIYFSQDTSIFKINKDGCSLQEIINTNIGETIYEMCIYNDYIYYTDDLPYGSLYKIKIDGSNKIKVSNNSPMYLNIYNNYIYYAGQDYTDDSTGIYKIDLNG
;
A
#
# COMPACT_ATOMS: atom_id res chain seq x y z
N MET A 1 14.53 -23.50 -14.01
CA MET A 1 13.39 -22.62 -14.32
C MET A 1 13.24 -21.72 -13.10
N ASN A 2 13.62 -20.45 -13.18
CA ASN A 2 13.52 -19.55 -12.04
C ASN A 2 12.05 -19.15 -11.92
N GLU A 3 11.35 -19.74 -10.96
CA GLU A 3 10.02 -19.25 -10.55
C GLU A 3 10.22 -17.88 -9.90
N PHE A 4 9.96 -16.84 -10.67
CA PHE A 4 9.78 -15.51 -10.10
C PHE A 4 8.43 -15.53 -9.37
N PHE A 5 8.48 -15.69 -8.05
CA PHE A 5 7.34 -15.43 -7.20
C PHE A 5 7.02 -13.93 -7.26
N TYR A 6 6.21 -13.54 -8.23
CA TYR A 6 5.54 -12.25 -8.19
C TYR A 6 4.56 -12.33 -7.02
N LYS A 7 5.00 -11.83 -5.87
CA LYS A 7 4.11 -11.53 -4.75
C LYS A 7 3.00 -10.64 -5.33
N GLY A 8 1.80 -11.21 -5.50
CA GLY A 8 0.65 -10.41 -5.89
C GLY A 8 0.58 -9.25 -4.90
N LEU A 9 0.59 -8.02 -5.40
CA LEU A 9 0.50 -6.79 -4.61
C LEU A 9 -0.96 -6.60 -4.13
N ALA A 10 -1.55 -7.69 -3.65
CA ALA A 10 -2.94 -7.89 -3.29
C ALA A 10 -3.18 -7.59 -1.81
N ASN A 11 -2.48 -6.60 -1.26
CA ASN A 11 -2.69 -6.22 0.13
C ASN A 11 -4.12 -5.71 0.36
N SER A 12 -4.70 -5.05 -0.64
CA SER A 12 -6.08 -4.57 -0.64
C SER A 12 -7.11 -5.67 -0.39
N PHE A 13 -6.84 -6.93 -0.80
CA PHE A 13 -7.74 -8.06 -0.57
C PHE A 13 -7.67 -8.65 0.85
N ASN A 14 -6.57 -8.43 1.58
CA ASN A 14 -6.41 -8.83 2.98
C ASN A 14 -6.75 -7.70 3.97
N GLY A 15 -7.48 -6.66 3.52
CA GLY A 15 -7.72 -5.44 4.29
C GLY A 15 -6.47 -4.57 4.49
N ALA A 16 -5.38 -4.88 3.80
CA ALA A 16 -4.08 -4.21 3.85
C ALA A 16 -3.47 -4.15 5.26
N TYR A 17 -3.83 -5.14 6.09
CA TYR A 17 -3.50 -5.22 7.50
C TYR A 17 -2.30 -6.11 7.82
N LEU A 18 -1.81 -6.90 6.86
CA LEU A 18 -0.64 -7.75 7.05
C LEU A 18 0.12 -7.94 5.77
N ASP A 19 1.43 -8.10 5.91
CA ASP A 19 2.32 -8.51 4.83
C ASP A 19 3.48 -9.33 5.41
N GLN A 20 4.26 -10.04 4.59
CA GLN A 20 5.32 -10.94 5.05
C GLN A 20 6.56 -10.90 4.15
N ASP A 21 7.69 -11.30 4.74
CA ASP A 21 8.90 -11.70 4.02
C ASP A 21 9.20 -13.19 4.25
N SER A 22 10.46 -13.63 4.11
CA SER A 22 10.83 -15.04 4.31
C SER A 22 10.63 -15.52 5.75
N GLU A 23 10.86 -14.66 6.75
CA GLU A 23 10.94 -15.04 8.16
C GLU A 23 9.81 -14.44 9.00
N TRP A 24 9.39 -13.21 8.70
CA TRP A 24 8.49 -12.42 9.53
C TRP A 24 7.13 -12.18 8.87
N ILE A 25 6.10 -12.11 9.71
CA ILE A 25 4.79 -11.55 9.38
C ILE A 25 4.73 -10.17 10.04
N TYR A 26 4.41 -9.15 9.25
CA TYR A 26 4.21 -7.77 9.65
C TYR A 26 2.72 -7.47 9.59
N TYR A 27 2.16 -6.85 10.62
CA TYR A 27 0.73 -6.64 10.67
C TYR A 27 0.36 -5.48 11.57
N CYS A 28 -0.78 -4.83 11.31
CA CYS A 28 -1.41 -3.97 12.29
C CYS A 28 -2.38 -4.77 13.12
N ASN A 29 -2.36 -4.58 14.44
CA ASN A 29 -3.29 -5.24 15.33
C ASN A 29 -4.51 -4.34 15.59
N PRO A 30 -5.68 -4.59 14.97
CA PRO A 30 -6.87 -3.75 15.17
C PRO A 30 -7.45 -3.86 16.59
N LEU A 31 -7.05 -4.89 17.36
CA LEU A 31 -7.50 -5.09 18.74
C LEU A 31 -6.69 -4.28 19.76
N ASP A 32 -5.52 -3.76 19.38
CA ASP A 32 -4.80 -2.80 20.20
C ASP A 32 -5.32 -1.39 19.92
N ASP A 33 -5.40 -0.55 20.95
CA ASP A 33 -5.76 0.86 20.82
C ASP A 33 -4.96 1.50 19.68
N ASN A 34 -5.66 1.84 18.60
CA ASN A 34 -5.13 2.49 17.40
C ASN A 34 -4.41 1.60 16.37
N ALA A 35 -4.75 0.34 16.12
CA ALA A 35 -4.23 -0.41 14.95
C ALA A 35 -2.68 -0.35 14.79
N ILE A 36 -1.98 -0.67 15.88
CA ILE A 36 -0.52 -0.56 16.06
C ILE A 36 0.24 -1.54 15.15
N LEU A 37 1.41 -1.14 14.61
CA LEU A 37 2.27 -1.98 13.76
C LEU A 37 3.16 -2.92 14.60
N TYR A 38 3.12 -4.20 14.25
CA TYR A 38 3.93 -5.28 14.82
C TYR A 38 4.64 -6.09 13.76
N LYS A 39 5.61 -6.88 14.20
CA LYS A 39 6.07 -8.09 13.51
C LYS A 39 6.07 -9.29 14.46
N ILE A 40 5.93 -10.49 13.90
CA ILE A 40 6.04 -11.78 14.61
C ILE A 40 6.72 -12.78 13.68
N LYS A 41 7.51 -13.71 14.20
CA LYS A 41 8.06 -14.80 13.38
C LYS A 41 6.94 -15.70 12.90
N LYS A 42 7.15 -16.38 11.76
CA LYS A 42 6.17 -17.33 11.20
C LYS A 42 5.90 -18.54 12.07
N ASP A 43 6.82 -18.89 12.98
CA ASP A 43 6.62 -19.90 14.03
C ASP A 43 5.81 -19.36 15.23
N MET A 44 5.28 -18.14 15.12
CA MET A 44 4.49 -17.43 16.13
C MET A 44 5.27 -17.03 17.40
N THR A 45 6.59 -17.00 17.34
CA THR A 45 7.47 -16.48 18.40
C THR A 45 7.90 -15.03 18.16
N ASP A 46 8.55 -14.41 19.14
CA ASP A 46 9.21 -13.11 19.02
C ASP A 46 8.32 -11.97 18.51
N LYS A 47 7.10 -11.84 19.06
CA LYS A 47 6.23 -10.68 18.75
C LYS A 47 6.88 -9.37 19.20
N ILE A 48 7.11 -8.46 18.26
CA ILE A 48 7.77 -7.16 18.48
C ILE A 48 6.87 -6.02 17.99
N LYS A 49 6.69 -5.00 18.82
CA LYS A 49 6.02 -3.74 18.44
C LYS A 49 7.01 -2.86 17.69
N LEU A 50 6.63 -2.37 16.50
CA LEU A 50 7.49 -1.55 15.64
C LEU A 50 7.09 -0.07 15.66
N TYR A 51 5.79 0.22 15.74
CA TYR A 51 5.29 1.59 15.73
C TYR A 51 3.97 1.71 16.48
N ASN A 52 3.82 2.75 17.31
CA ASN A 52 2.75 2.87 18.32
C ASN A 52 1.61 3.82 17.93
N LYS A 53 1.48 4.17 16.64
CA LYS A 53 0.32 4.93 16.13
C LYS A 53 -0.44 4.11 15.10
N LYS A 54 -1.61 4.62 14.72
CA LYS A 54 -2.48 4.04 13.70
C LYS A 54 -1.80 3.97 12.36
N VAL A 55 -1.77 2.78 11.79
CA VAL A 55 -1.28 2.54 10.43
C VAL A 55 -2.33 1.81 9.61
N SER A 56 -2.20 1.92 8.29
CA SER A 56 -2.97 1.16 7.31
C SER A 56 -2.08 0.89 6.10
N ASN A 57 -2.54 0.01 5.20
CA ASN A 57 -1.85 -0.28 3.94
C ASN A 57 -0.40 -0.79 4.09
N ILE A 58 -0.14 -1.68 5.05
CA ILE A 58 1.23 -2.14 5.34
C ILE A 58 1.80 -2.93 4.17
N THR A 59 2.90 -2.48 3.58
CA THR A 59 3.58 -3.14 2.45
C THR A 59 5.07 -3.28 2.71
N ILE A 60 5.61 -4.48 2.57
CA ILE A 60 7.04 -4.77 2.68
C ILE A 60 7.68 -4.67 1.30
N TYR A 61 8.69 -3.81 1.19
CA TYR A 61 9.46 -3.64 -0.03
C TYR A 61 10.93 -3.39 0.31
N ASN A 62 11.81 -4.27 -0.17
CA ASN A 62 13.23 -4.34 0.20
C ASN A 62 13.40 -4.42 1.74
N ASP A 63 14.20 -3.52 2.31
CA ASP A 63 14.53 -3.48 3.75
C ASP A 63 13.55 -2.65 4.58
N PHE A 64 12.48 -2.13 3.96
CA PHE A 64 11.56 -1.21 4.59
C PHE A 64 10.13 -1.75 4.67
N ILE A 65 9.42 -1.23 5.66
CA ILE A 65 7.98 -1.35 5.81
C ILE A 65 7.39 0.00 5.43
N TYR A 66 6.50 0.02 4.45
CA TYR A 66 5.74 1.18 4.03
C TYR A 66 4.31 1.08 4.57
N PHE A 67 3.73 2.20 4.97
CA PHE A 67 2.36 2.24 5.46
C PHE A 67 1.79 3.65 5.32
N SER A 68 0.47 3.77 5.28
CA SER A 68 -0.23 5.04 5.41
C SER A 68 -0.63 5.31 6.86
N GLN A 69 -0.65 6.58 7.22
CA GLN A 69 -1.24 7.10 8.44
C GLN A 69 -1.97 8.39 8.06
N ASP A 70 -3.29 8.37 8.17
CA ASP A 70 -4.17 9.46 7.74
C ASP A 70 -3.87 9.89 6.28
N THR A 71 -3.41 11.12 6.10
CA THR A 71 -3.11 11.74 4.79
C THR A 71 -1.67 11.51 4.33
N SER A 72 -0.87 10.79 5.12
CA SER A 72 0.58 10.64 4.91
C SER A 72 0.99 9.20 4.64
N ILE A 73 2.07 9.04 3.86
CA ILE A 73 2.76 7.77 3.62
C ILE A 73 4.12 7.82 4.31
N PHE A 74 4.43 6.77 5.05
CA PHE A 74 5.69 6.61 5.76
C PHE A 74 6.43 5.36 5.29
N LYS A 75 7.74 5.34 5.55
CA LYS A 75 8.53 4.12 5.62
C LYS A 75 9.29 4.04 6.94
N ILE A 76 9.54 2.82 7.40
CA ILE A 76 10.34 2.52 8.59
C ILE A 76 11.21 1.28 8.31
N ASN A 77 12.36 1.18 8.97
CA ASN A 77 13.17 -0.03 8.90
C ASN A 77 12.43 -1.23 9.53
N LYS A 78 12.77 -2.46 9.12
CA LYS A 78 12.19 -3.70 9.68
C LYS A 78 12.51 -3.95 11.16
N ASP A 79 13.43 -3.19 11.75
CA ASP A 79 13.72 -3.17 13.19
C ASP A 79 12.88 -2.14 13.98
N GLY A 80 12.09 -1.30 13.29
CA GLY A 80 11.29 -0.24 13.90
C GLY A 80 12.03 1.09 14.07
N CYS A 81 13.25 1.21 13.55
CA CYS A 81 14.02 2.46 13.57
C CYS A 81 13.86 3.28 12.30
N SER A 82 14.36 4.53 12.33
CA SER A 82 14.47 5.43 11.17
C SER A 82 13.15 5.65 10.43
N LEU A 83 12.08 5.96 11.15
CA LEU A 83 10.81 6.39 10.58
C LEU A 83 11.02 7.65 9.69
N GLN A 84 10.50 7.61 8.48
CA GLN A 84 10.57 8.69 7.50
C GLN A 84 9.22 8.90 6.84
N GLU A 85 8.77 10.16 6.76
CA GLU A 85 7.62 10.54 5.94
C GLU A 85 8.07 10.63 4.47
N ILE A 86 7.36 9.94 3.58
CA ILE A 86 7.57 10.01 2.13
C ILE A 86 6.79 11.17 1.53
N ILE A 87 5.54 11.32 1.95
CA ILE A 87 4.65 12.38 1.50
C ILE A 87 3.56 12.61 2.53
N ASN A 88 3.29 13.89 2.81
CA ASN A 88 1.99 14.32 3.29
C ASN A 88 1.19 14.81 2.08
N THR A 89 0.11 14.13 1.75
CA THR A 89 -0.66 14.45 0.56
C THR A 89 -1.46 15.74 0.71
N ASN A 90 -1.64 16.24 1.95
CA ASN A 90 -2.51 17.36 2.33
C ASN A 90 -3.92 17.27 1.74
N ILE A 91 -4.37 16.05 1.40
CA ILE A 91 -5.76 15.79 1.06
C ILE A 91 -6.56 15.87 2.37
N GLY A 92 -7.84 16.27 2.31
CA GLY A 92 -8.69 16.33 3.50
C GLY A 92 -9.09 14.97 4.07
N GLU A 93 -8.67 13.88 3.42
CA GLU A 93 -9.18 12.51 3.60
C GLU A 93 -8.05 11.47 3.80
N THR A 94 -8.38 10.24 4.18
CA THR A 94 -7.37 9.19 4.36
C THR A 94 -6.85 8.66 3.01
N ILE A 95 -5.62 8.13 3.00
CA ILE A 95 -5.18 7.24 1.92
C ILE A 95 -5.92 5.92 2.06
N TYR A 96 -6.63 5.52 1.00
CA TYR A 96 -7.48 4.33 1.02
C TYR A 96 -6.70 3.09 0.60
N GLU A 97 -6.03 3.14 -0.53
CA GLU A 97 -5.24 2.01 -1.04
C GLU A 97 -3.80 2.44 -1.29
N MET A 98 -2.88 1.51 -1.07
CA MET A 98 -1.47 1.69 -1.43
C MET A 98 -0.87 0.35 -1.86
N CYS A 99 -0.05 0.38 -2.90
CA CYS A 99 0.84 -0.71 -3.27
C CYS A 99 2.16 -0.17 -3.82
N ILE A 100 3.19 -1.02 -3.90
CA ILE A 100 4.52 -0.63 -4.37
C ILE A 100 4.92 -1.49 -5.55
N TYR A 101 5.33 -0.87 -6.65
CA TYR A 101 5.79 -1.54 -7.85
C TYR A 101 6.87 -0.74 -8.57
N ASN A 102 7.98 -1.38 -8.94
CA ASN A 102 9.12 -0.77 -9.63
C ASN A 102 9.58 0.55 -9.01
N ASP A 103 9.83 0.56 -7.70
CA ASP A 103 10.24 1.74 -6.92
C ASP A 103 9.26 2.92 -6.92
N TYR A 104 8.01 2.69 -7.33
CA TYR A 104 6.90 3.63 -7.18
C TYR A 104 5.90 3.11 -6.15
N ILE A 105 5.44 4.02 -5.29
CA ILE A 105 4.26 3.85 -4.46
C ILE A 105 3.07 4.36 -5.26
N TYR A 106 2.13 3.46 -5.55
CA TYR A 106 0.83 3.78 -6.12
C TYR A 106 -0.16 3.89 -4.96
N TYR A 107 -0.96 4.95 -4.97
CA TYR A 107 -1.93 5.17 -3.92
C TYR A 107 -3.16 5.92 -4.42
N THR A 108 -4.28 5.70 -3.75
CA THR A 108 -5.53 6.42 -3.99
C THR A 108 -5.82 7.41 -2.87
N ASP A 109 -6.37 8.56 -3.25
CA ASP A 109 -7.07 9.43 -2.32
C ASP A 109 -8.59 9.15 -2.34
N ASP A 110 -9.28 9.80 -1.40
CA ASP A 110 -10.75 9.99 -1.29
C ASP A 110 -11.61 8.98 -2.07
N LEU A 111 -12.09 7.91 -1.45
CA LEU A 111 -13.01 6.99 -2.10
C LEU A 111 -14.48 7.43 -1.94
N PRO A 112 -15.32 7.31 -2.99
CA PRO A 112 -15.05 6.69 -4.29
C PRO A 112 -14.55 7.66 -5.39
N TYR A 113 -14.47 8.98 -5.12
CA TYR A 113 -14.34 10.02 -6.16
C TYR A 113 -12.92 10.56 -6.38
N GLY A 114 -11.94 9.93 -5.78
CA GLY A 114 -10.54 10.32 -5.81
C GLY A 114 -9.84 9.97 -7.12
N SER A 115 -8.53 9.96 -7.06
CA SER A 115 -7.60 9.80 -8.16
C SER A 115 -6.52 8.79 -7.79
N LEU A 116 -5.99 8.11 -8.81
CA LEU A 116 -4.79 7.30 -8.66
C LEU A 116 -3.54 8.17 -8.84
N TYR A 117 -2.61 8.08 -7.90
CA TYR A 117 -1.29 8.71 -8.00
C TYR A 117 -0.19 7.66 -7.94
N LYS A 118 0.98 8.04 -8.44
CA LYS A 118 2.24 7.37 -8.14
C LYS A 118 3.28 8.37 -7.68
N ILE A 119 4.17 7.94 -6.78
CA ILE A 119 5.33 8.71 -6.30
C ILE A 119 6.50 7.75 -6.12
N LYS A 120 7.74 8.20 -6.34
CA LYS A 120 8.90 7.35 -6.08
C LYS A 120 9.03 7.05 -4.58
N ILE A 121 9.63 5.91 -4.23
CA ILE A 121 9.92 5.52 -2.83
C ILE A 121 10.86 6.46 -2.07
N ASP A 122 11.46 7.43 -2.75
CA ASP A 122 12.26 8.52 -2.19
C ASP A 122 11.45 9.81 -1.98
N GLY A 123 10.16 9.82 -2.32
CA GLY A 123 9.27 10.99 -2.21
C GLY A 123 9.31 11.93 -3.42
N SER A 124 10.12 11.64 -4.45
CA SER A 124 10.20 12.47 -5.65
C SER A 124 9.20 12.03 -6.74
N ASN A 125 9.04 12.87 -7.76
CA ASN A 125 8.29 12.55 -8.98
C ASN A 125 6.84 12.06 -8.75
N LYS A 126 6.07 12.79 -7.94
CA LYS A 126 4.63 12.56 -7.80
C LYS A 126 3.92 12.85 -9.12
N ILE A 127 3.15 11.88 -9.62
CA ILE A 127 2.39 11.93 -10.87
C ILE A 127 0.96 11.47 -10.59
N LYS A 128 -0.04 12.20 -11.12
CA LYS A 128 -1.42 11.70 -11.20
C LYS A 128 -1.53 10.73 -12.39
N VAL A 129 -1.98 9.51 -12.13
CA VAL A 129 -2.09 8.42 -13.12
C VAL A 129 -3.49 8.38 -13.72
N SER A 130 -4.53 8.61 -12.92
CA SER A 130 -5.93 8.59 -13.37
C SER A 130 -6.79 9.54 -12.53
N ASN A 131 -7.86 10.07 -13.12
CA ASN A 131 -8.88 10.85 -12.43
C ASN A 131 -9.93 9.97 -11.74
N ASN A 132 -9.91 8.65 -11.96
CA ASN A 132 -10.79 7.72 -11.28
C ASN A 132 -10.03 7.09 -10.12
N SER A 133 -10.70 6.89 -8.99
CA SER A 133 -10.13 6.20 -7.84
C SER A 133 -10.37 4.70 -7.99
N PRO A 134 -9.34 3.91 -8.34
CA PRO A 134 -9.46 2.47 -8.39
C PRO A 134 -9.73 1.88 -7.01
N MET A 135 -10.63 0.91 -6.93
CA MET A 135 -10.80 0.04 -5.76
C MET A 135 -10.16 -1.33 -6.04
N TYR A 136 -9.65 -1.97 -5.00
CA TYR A 136 -8.98 -3.27 -5.04
C TYR A 136 -7.80 -3.29 -6.02
N LEU A 137 -6.95 -2.27 -5.97
CA LEU A 137 -5.73 -2.15 -6.76
C LEU A 137 -4.85 -3.38 -6.66
N ASN A 138 -4.49 -3.93 -7.83
CA ASN A 138 -3.51 -4.99 -7.97
C ASN A 138 -2.59 -4.69 -9.15
N ILE A 139 -1.31 -5.02 -9.02
CA ILE A 139 -0.35 -4.82 -10.10
C ILE A 139 0.23 -6.17 -10.53
N TYR A 140 0.14 -6.46 -11.82
CA TYR A 140 0.68 -7.68 -12.41
C TYR A 140 1.10 -7.43 -13.87
N ASN A 141 2.30 -7.88 -14.24
CA ASN A 141 2.86 -7.75 -15.60
C ASN A 141 2.71 -6.34 -16.21
N ASN A 142 3.15 -5.31 -15.49
CA ASN A 142 3.04 -3.89 -15.91
C ASN A 142 1.61 -3.37 -16.10
N TYR A 143 0.59 -4.08 -15.65
CA TYR A 143 -0.78 -3.57 -15.61
C TYR A 143 -1.22 -3.36 -14.17
N ILE A 144 -1.89 -2.23 -13.94
CA ILE A 144 -2.72 -2.06 -12.76
C ILE A 144 -4.09 -2.60 -13.10
N TYR A 145 -4.61 -3.55 -12.32
CA TYR A 145 -5.98 -4.03 -12.36
C TYR A 145 -6.75 -3.48 -11.17
N TYR A 146 -8.00 -3.09 -11.39
CA TYR A 146 -8.84 -2.52 -10.33
C TYR A 146 -10.32 -2.67 -10.64
N ALA A 147 -11.15 -2.72 -9.61
CA ALA A 147 -12.58 -2.52 -9.73
C ALA A 147 -12.89 -1.02 -9.73
N GLY A 148 -13.83 -0.59 -10.56
CA GLY A 148 -14.23 0.81 -10.60
C GLY A 148 -15.60 1.02 -11.24
N GLN A 149 -15.97 2.28 -11.32
CA GLN A 149 -17.11 2.77 -12.09
C GLN A 149 -16.59 3.63 -13.25
N ASP A 150 -17.15 3.44 -14.44
CA ASP A 150 -17.02 4.41 -15.52
C ASP A 150 -18.16 5.42 -15.38
N TYR A 151 -17.81 6.67 -15.07
CA TYR A 151 -18.80 7.73 -14.87
C TYR A 151 -19.37 8.28 -16.18
N THR A 152 -18.89 7.82 -17.34
CA THR A 152 -19.44 8.23 -18.64
C THR A 152 -20.71 7.47 -18.99
N ASP A 153 -20.85 6.23 -18.54
CA ASP A 153 -21.99 5.35 -18.82
C ASP A 153 -22.54 4.60 -17.60
N ASP A 154 -22.07 4.95 -16.39
CA ASP A 154 -22.41 4.32 -15.11
C ASP A 154 -22.13 2.80 -15.04
N SER A 155 -21.29 2.28 -15.93
CA SER A 155 -20.90 0.87 -15.88
C SER A 155 -19.92 0.58 -14.74
N THR A 156 -20.01 -0.61 -14.15
CA THR A 156 -19.05 -1.10 -13.16
C THR A 156 -18.34 -2.33 -13.69
N GLY A 157 -17.07 -2.49 -13.35
CA GLY A 157 -16.27 -3.58 -13.91
C GLY A 157 -14.86 -3.64 -13.36
N ILE A 158 -14.09 -4.56 -13.92
CA ILE A 158 -12.65 -4.66 -13.72
C ILE A 158 -11.96 -3.99 -14.89
N TYR A 159 -11.16 -2.98 -14.58
CA TYR A 159 -10.42 -2.18 -15.54
C TYR A 159 -8.94 -2.44 -15.40
N LYS A 160 -8.17 -2.01 -16.41
CA LYS A 160 -6.71 -2.01 -16.34
C LYS A 160 -6.09 -0.73 -16.88
N ILE A 161 -4.97 -0.33 -16.29
CA ILE A 161 -4.09 0.75 -16.77
C ILE A 161 -2.75 0.13 -17.18
N ASP A 162 -2.29 0.42 -18.40
CA ASP A 162 -0.94 0.06 -18.85
C ASP A 162 0.09 1.02 -18.22
N LEU A 163 1.11 0.47 -17.58
CA LEU A 163 2.17 1.27 -16.96
C LEU A 163 3.27 1.70 -17.94
N ASN A 164 3.25 1.21 -19.19
CA ASN A 164 4.22 1.58 -20.22
C ASN A 164 3.80 2.80 -21.07
N GLY A 165 2.52 3.18 -21.01
CA GLY A 165 1.95 4.26 -21.83
C GLY A 165 1.32 3.76 -23.12
#